data_AF-A0A9Y1BJR2-F1
#
_entry.id   AF-A0A9Y1BJR2-F1
#
_cell.length_a   1.000
_cell.length_b   1.000
_cell.length_c   1.000
_cell.angle_alpha   90.00
_cell.angle_beta   90.00
_cell.angle_gamma   90.00
#
_symmetry.space_group_name_H-M   'P 1'
#
loop_
_entity.id
_entity.type
_entity.pdbx_description
1 polymer ?
#
loop_
_entity_poly.entity_id
_entity_poly.type
_entity_poly.pdbx_seq_one_letter_code
_entity_poly.pdbx_strand_id
1 'polypeptide(L)'
;MSEEEMQSKVRLLLFTSPTCFACPSVEHVVEQVAGTSLKNLVSVTKVDITEEPEIASQYNVMSVPVIMMNDSVIAQGMITEDDIKDKLWSHILPLMVASDKKTQRKESMMVLTKNTISSLISQNIVRKTIGDYCHISVYQQVVLSLLALDPLVPQLLYQSGRELGIYGADPYYLTVLNPNVQAVNPEERFQEVLIALAKLYSHNSDVPIYQATHCDIASIENYKATLRIHDLCTVSGVINVGEPLCHFTAGKIAGTVEAMTGSATSVVETKCKGLGDPYCEFEIEVYIGKEPGKAPYKVKEIDESKKNIQYLGDLPKSEYRKQMFFELIHETSQNGFESLLMTNALRPNDVDYVHISILQQQIMSLKFRDKFCGALLYSAGRELGVIGPGKTIIYDVLEEESLPIESLKKAVEILKLYLTHPTNILKREYSFVEVIDGEDEDEMYIRIYENAYSSGINLTEDGESKGETLCDFTSGYIAGRLALLLKDPPIVTETKCHGTGYNYCEFRIEKGYSFEEDMH
;
A
#
# COMPACT_ATOMS: atom_id res chain seq x y z
N MET A 1 -2.35 31.26 -6.72
CA MET A 1 -1.61 30.48 -5.71
C MET A 1 -1.38 31.39 -4.53
N SER A 2 -1.96 31.09 -3.37
CA SER A 2 -1.87 31.93 -2.18
C SER A 2 -0.57 31.65 -1.40
N GLU A 3 -0.05 32.63 -0.67
CA GLU A 3 1.19 32.52 0.11
C GLU A 3 1.17 31.39 1.17
N GLU A 4 -0.01 30.95 1.61
CA GLU A 4 -0.20 29.81 2.51
C GLU A 4 0.07 28.44 1.86
N GLU A 5 -0.12 28.28 0.55
CA GLU A 5 0.17 27.01 -0.15
C GLU A 5 1.69 26.75 -0.23
N MET A 6 2.48 27.82 -0.29
CA MET A 6 3.94 27.77 -0.46
C MET A 6 4.67 27.40 0.83
N GLN A 7 4.06 27.61 2.00
CA GLN A 7 4.63 27.25 3.32
C GLN A 7 4.53 25.75 3.67
N SER A 8 3.84 24.94 2.85
CA SER A 8 3.57 23.52 3.14
C SER A 8 4.33 22.50 2.27
N LYS A 9 5.05 22.96 1.25
CA LYS A 9 5.81 22.06 0.36
C LYS A 9 7.18 21.75 0.94
N VAL A 10 7.54 20.47 0.93
CA VAL A 10 8.88 20.01 1.28
C VAL A 10 9.83 20.45 0.17
N ARG A 11 10.85 21.25 0.52
CA ARG A 11 11.82 21.75 -0.46
C ARG A 11 12.97 20.75 -0.57
N LEU A 12 13.12 20.13 -1.74
CA LEU A 12 14.28 19.33 -2.10
C LEU A 12 15.25 20.18 -2.92
N LEU A 13 16.50 20.26 -2.48
CA LEU A 13 17.59 20.85 -3.23
C LEU A 13 18.48 19.72 -3.76
N LEU A 14 18.61 19.62 -5.08
CA LEU A 14 19.51 18.68 -5.74
C LEU A 14 20.72 19.44 -6.29
N PHE A 15 21.88 19.21 -5.69
CA PHE A 15 23.13 19.78 -6.15
C PHE A 15 23.80 18.85 -7.17
N THR A 16 24.11 19.38 -8.34
CA THR A 16 24.65 18.63 -9.49
C THR A 16 25.79 19.38 -10.17
N SER A 17 26.48 18.73 -11.12
CA SER A 17 27.49 19.34 -11.99
C SER A 17 27.50 18.61 -13.34
N PRO A 18 27.83 19.30 -14.47
CA PRO A 18 27.90 18.67 -15.79
C PRO A 18 29.03 17.63 -15.88
N THR A 19 30.04 17.73 -15.01
CA THR A 19 31.19 16.82 -14.96
C THR A 19 30.98 15.60 -14.05
N CYS A 20 29.83 15.52 -13.39
CA CYS A 20 29.53 14.51 -12.39
C CYS A 20 28.91 13.25 -13.03
N PHE A 21 29.64 12.15 -13.01
CA PHE A 21 29.19 10.87 -13.56
C PHE A 21 27.91 10.30 -12.90
N ALA A 22 27.76 10.45 -11.58
CA ALA A 22 26.63 9.87 -10.84
C ALA A 22 25.37 10.77 -10.84
N CYS A 23 25.51 12.04 -11.20
CA CYS A 23 24.43 13.02 -11.05
C CYS A 23 23.20 12.76 -11.93
N PRO A 24 23.32 12.35 -13.21
CA PRO A 24 22.15 12.05 -14.05
C PRO A 24 21.26 10.93 -13.49
N SER A 25 21.88 9.88 -12.95
CA SER A 25 21.14 8.77 -12.32
C SER A 25 20.36 9.23 -11.08
N VAL A 26 20.98 10.04 -10.23
CA VAL A 26 20.33 10.58 -9.03
C VAL A 26 19.19 11.54 -9.38
N GLU A 27 19.40 12.38 -10.39
CA GLU A 27 18.39 13.31 -10.89
C GLU A 27 17.15 12.57 -11.38
N HIS A 28 17.33 11.54 -12.20
CA HIS A 28 16.23 10.70 -12.70
C HIS A 28 15.41 10.10 -11.56
N VAL A 29 16.06 9.57 -10.51
CA VAL A 29 15.38 9.00 -9.34
C VAL A 29 14.56 10.06 -8.60
N VAL A 30 15.14 11.23 -8.37
CA VAL A 30 14.45 12.34 -7.67
C VAL A 30 13.27 12.85 -8.49
N GLU A 31 13.42 13.01 -9.80
CA GLU A 31 12.35 13.45 -10.70
C GLU A 31 11.24 12.41 -10.83
N GLN A 32 11.57 11.12 -10.89
CA GLN A 32 10.56 10.06 -10.92
C GLN A 32 9.74 10.03 -9.61
N VAL A 33 10.40 10.21 -8.47
CA VAL A 33 9.74 10.27 -7.16
C VAL A 33 8.93 11.57 -7.02
N ALA A 34 9.46 12.71 -7.47
CA ALA A 34 8.80 14.01 -7.37
C ALA A 34 7.69 14.24 -8.41
N GLY A 35 7.83 13.68 -9.62
CA GLY A 35 6.93 13.89 -10.77
C GLY A 35 5.64 13.07 -10.72
N THR A 36 5.57 12.07 -9.83
CA THR A 36 4.41 11.19 -9.62
C THR A 36 3.48 11.78 -8.54
N SER A 37 3.07 11.01 -7.53
CA SER A 37 2.11 11.44 -6.52
C SER A 37 2.63 12.56 -5.58
N LEU A 38 3.92 12.91 -5.65
CA LEU A 38 4.54 14.01 -4.89
C LEU A 38 4.54 15.37 -5.61
N LYS A 39 4.06 15.45 -6.85
CA LYS A 39 4.12 16.66 -7.70
C LYS A 39 3.59 17.94 -7.03
N ASN A 40 2.59 17.77 -6.16
CA ASN A 40 1.95 18.88 -5.45
C ASN A 40 2.51 19.14 -4.05
N LEU A 41 3.46 18.35 -3.58
CA LEU A 41 3.96 18.33 -2.20
C LEU A 41 5.45 18.63 -2.10
N VAL A 42 6.21 18.24 -3.11
CA VAL A 42 7.66 18.40 -3.14
C VAL A 42 8.01 19.42 -4.22
N SER A 43 8.81 20.42 -3.86
CA SER A 43 9.46 21.28 -4.83
C SER A 43 10.91 20.84 -4.98
N VAL A 44 11.25 20.30 -6.14
CA VAL A 44 12.64 20.00 -6.49
C VAL A 44 13.24 21.27 -7.10
N THR A 45 14.34 21.74 -6.53
CA THR A 45 15.15 22.84 -7.07
C THR A 45 16.53 22.27 -7.38
N LYS A 46 16.86 22.22 -8.66
CA LYS A 46 18.19 21.83 -9.14
C LYS A 46 19.14 23.01 -8.99
N VAL A 47 20.32 22.77 -8.44
CA VAL A 47 21.39 23.76 -8.28
C VAL A 47 22.65 23.18 -8.91
N ASP A 48 23.11 23.78 -10.01
CA ASP A 48 24.39 23.43 -10.61
C ASP A 48 25.50 24.15 -9.85
N ILE A 49 26.41 23.41 -9.23
CA ILE A 49 27.49 23.99 -8.42
C ILE A 49 28.52 24.77 -9.27
N THR A 50 28.55 24.55 -10.59
CA THR A 50 29.43 25.27 -11.52
C THR A 50 28.85 26.61 -11.95
N GLU A 51 27.52 26.72 -12.03
CA GLU A 51 26.81 27.96 -12.35
C GLU A 51 26.53 28.80 -11.10
N GLU A 52 26.20 28.16 -9.98
CA GLU A 52 25.77 28.80 -8.74
C GLU A 52 26.64 28.38 -7.51
N PRO A 53 27.97 28.65 -7.52
CA PRO A 53 28.89 28.21 -6.47
C PRO A 53 28.61 28.86 -5.09
N GLU A 54 28.02 30.06 -5.08
CA GLU A 54 27.67 30.76 -3.84
C GLU A 54 26.59 30.02 -3.05
N ILE A 55 25.61 29.42 -3.73
CA ILE A 55 24.53 28.64 -3.11
C ILE A 55 25.10 27.34 -2.55
N ALA A 56 25.95 26.63 -3.30
CA ALA A 56 26.64 25.44 -2.80
C ALA A 56 27.46 25.73 -1.53
N SER A 57 28.14 26.88 -1.48
CA SER A 57 28.91 27.30 -0.29
C SER A 57 28.02 27.64 0.90
N GLN A 58 26.82 28.20 0.71
CA GLN A 58 25.88 28.49 1.80
C GLN A 58 25.41 27.22 2.51
N TYR A 59 25.19 26.15 1.74
CA TYR A 59 24.77 24.85 2.27
C TYR A 59 25.94 23.91 2.60
N ASN A 60 27.19 24.41 2.53
CA ASN A 60 28.42 23.66 2.81
C ASN A 60 28.57 22.37 1.98
N VAL A 61 28.13 22.42 0.71
CA VAL A 61 28.18 21.30 -0.23
C VAL A 61 29.56 21.24 -0.87
N MET A 62 30.33 20.21 -0.50
CA MET A 62 31.73 20.02 -0.94
C MET A 62 31.88 19.03 -2.11
N SER A 63 30.84 18.26 -2.40
CA SER A 63 30.82 17.24 -3.46
C SER A 63 29.42 17.07 -4.01
N VAL A 64 29.29 16.58 -5.24
CA VAL A 64 28.01 16.26 -5.89
C VAL A 64 27.98 14.78 -6.33
N PRO A 65 26.80 14.14 -6.45
CA PRO A 65 25.46 14.68 -6.19
C PRO A 65 25.14 14.79 -4.70
N VAL A 66 24.38 15.81 -4.30
CA VAL A 66 23.85 15.97 -2.93
C VAL A 66 22.36 16.28 -2.98
N ILE A 67 21.57 15.54 -2.21
CA ILE A 67 20.14 15.79 -1.99
C ILE A 67 19.97 16.37 -0.59
N MET A 68 19.38 17.54 -0.50
CA MET A 68 18.99 18.16 0.77
C MET A 68 17.48 18.34 0.87
N MET A 69 16.97 18.24 2.10
CA MET A 69 15.56 18.52 2.41
C MET A 69 15.48 19.45 3.61
N ASN A 70 14.79 20.58 3.44
CA ASN A 70 14.59 21.59 4.50
C ASN A 70 15.88 21.85 5.32
N ASP A 71 17.00 22.05 4.62
CA ASP A 71 18.34 22.37 5.15
C ASP A 71 19.16 21.20 5.74
N SER A 72 18.67 19.96 5.64
CA SER A 72 19.41 18.76 6.06
C SER A 72 19.88 17.92 4.86
N VAL A 73 21.13 17.44 4.89
CA VAL A 73 21.66 16.54 3.86
C VAL A 73 21.03 15.16 4.04
N ILE A 74 20.26 14.73 3.05
CA ILE A 74 19.63 13.40 3.01
C ILE A 74 20.57 12.41 2.35
N ALA A 75 21.18 12.77 1.22
CA ALA A 75 22.04 11.86 0.45
C ALA A 75 23.22 12.62 -0.15
N GLN A 76 24.41 12.00 -0.19
CA GLN A 76 25.64 12.58 -0.75
C GLN A 76 26.53 11.50 -1.39
N GLY A 77 27.00 11.74 -2.62
CA GLY A 77 28.00 10.92 -3.30
C GLY A 77 27.41 9.80 -4.16
N MET A 78 28.22 8.76 -4.45
CA MET A 78 27.75 7.55 -5.14
C MET A 78 26.83 6.76 -4.22
N ILE A 79 25.54 6.82 -4.51
CA ILE A 79 24.49 6.19 -3.72
C ILE A 79 23.59 5.43 -4.70
N THR A 80 23.07 4.28 -4.28
CA THR A 80 22.15 3.49 -5.11
C THR A 80 20.75 4.13 -5.17
N GLU A 81 19.96 3.82 -6.19
CA GLU A 81 18.57 4.28 -6.29
C GLU A 81 17.77 3.93 -5.02
N ASP A 82 17.98 2.73 -4.50
CA ASP A 82 17.31 2.21 -3.32
C ASP A 82 17.64 3.00 -2.05
N ASP A 83 18.92 3.29 -1.84
CA ASP A 83 19.37 4.10 -0.70
C ASP A 83 18.80 5.52 -0.74
N ILE A 84 18.63 6.09 -1.94
CA ILE A 84 18.03 7.42 -2.12
C ILE A 84 16.56 7.39 -1.69
N LYS A 85 15.80 6.38 -2.14
CA LYS A 85 14.39 6.19 -1.77
C LYS A 85 14.25 6.02 -0.25
N ASP A 86 15.01 5.11 0.35
CA ASP A 86 14.95 4.82 1.78
C ASP A 86 15.21 6.06 2.62
N LYS A 87 16.25 6.84 2.28
CA LYS A 87 16.55 8.08 3.00
C LYS A 87 15.47 9.14 2.83
N LEU A 88 14.95 9.32 1.61
CA LEU A 88 13.81 10.23 1.37
C LEU A 88 12.59 9.83 2.22
N TRP A 89 12.24 8.54 2.25
CA TRP A 89 11.11 8.04 3.03
C TRP A 89 11.32 8.23 4.53
N SER A 90 12.49 7.89 5.06
CA SER A 90 12.80 8.02 6.48
C SER A 90 12.65 9.45 7.02
N HIS A 91 12.86 10.46 6.16
CA HIS A 91 12.73 11.87 6.51
C HIS A 91 11.31 12.43 6.29
N ILE A 92 10.55 11.90 5.32
CA ILE A 92 9.19 12.35 5.01
C ILE A 92 8.16 11.69 5.95
N LEU A 93 8.26 10.37 6.20
CA LEU A 93 7.28 9.60 6.97
C LEU A 93 7.03 10.16 8.39
N PRO A 94 8.04 10.61 9.17
CA PRO A 94 7.81 11.18 10.50
C PRO A 94 6.95 12.46 10.49
N LEU A 95 7.14 13.32 9.47
CA LEU A 95 6.34 14.54 9.30
C LEU A 95 4.85 14.20 9.07
N MET A 96 4.59 13.10 8.37
CA MET A 96 3.24 12.61 8.06
C MET A 96 2.51 12.07 9.29
N VAL A 97 3.22 11.36 10.17
CA VAL A 97 2.65 10.84 11.42
C VAL A 97 2.16 11.99 12.31
N ALA A 98 2.74 13.19 12.19
CA ALA A 98 2.40 14.37 12.98
C ALA A 98 1.30 15.27 12.36
N SER A 99 1.06 15.21 11.04
CA SER A 99 0.14 16.12 10.35
C SER A 99 -1.29 15.60 10.25
N ASP A 100 -2.23 16.32 10.87
CA ASP A 100 -3.63 15.90 11.00
C ASP A 100 -4.57 16.85 10.23
N LYS A 101 -5.08 16.45 9.05
CA LYS A 101 -6.20 17.13 8.37
C LYS A 101 -7.47 16.28 8.48
N LYS A 102 -8.34 16.59 9.45
CA LYS A 102 -9.40 15.68 9.92
C LYS A 102 -10.71 15.62 9.13
N THR A 103 -11.11 16.67 8.41
CA THR A 103 -12.53 16.80 7.97
C THR A 103 -12.83 16.07 6.67
N GLN A 104 -12.07 16.33 5.59
CA GLN A 104 -12.29 15.71 4.27
C GLN A 104 -12.08 14.19 4.28
N ARG A 105 -11.20 13.68 5.16
CA ARG A 105 -10.90 12.24 5.30
C ARG A 105 -12.12 11.42 5.72
N LYS A 106 -12.98 11.98 6.59
CA LYS A 106 -14.14 11.26 7.15
C LYS A 106 -15.21 11.01 6.10
N GLU A 107 -15.50 12.01 5.27
CA GLU A 107 -16.51 11.90 4.20
C GLU A 107 -16.14 10.83 3.18
N SER A 108 -14.89 10.85 2.69
CA SER A 108 -14.39 9.83 1.75
C SER A 108 -14.44 8.42 2.34
N MET A 109 -14.12 8.28 3.64
CA MET A 109 -14.24 7.00 4.35
C MET A 109 -15.70 6.53 4.47
N MET A 110 -16.64 7.45 4.72
CA MET A 110 -18.07 7.13 4.82
C MET A 110 -18.65 6.65 3.48
N VAL A 111 -18.23 7.23 2.35
CA VAL A 111 -18.62 6.77 1.01
C VAL A 111 -18.19 5.32 0.80
N LEU A 112 -16.94 5.01 1.16
CA LEU A 112 -16.39 3.67 1.06
C LEU A 112 -17.12 2.65 1.95
N THR A 113 -17.40 3.03 3.19
CA THR A 113 -18.18 2.24 4.16
C THR A 113 -19.58 1.94 3.62
N LYS A 114 -20.26 2.95 3.06
CA LYS A 114 -21.61 2.79 2.49
C LYS A 114 -21.64 1.80 1.33
N ASN A 115 -20.68 1.90 0.40
CA ASN A 115 -20.56 0.97 -0.72
C ASN A 115 -20.32 -0.45 -0.23
N THR A 116 -19.44 -0.62 0.75
CA THR A 116 -19.13 -1.93 1.31
C THR A 116 -20.36 -2.57 1.96
N ILE A 117 -21.09 -1.82 2.80
CA ILE A 117 -22.31 -2.30 3.45
C ILE A 117 -23.37 -2.66 2.39
N SER A 118 -23.51 -1.83 1.36
CA SER A 118 -24.46 -2.06 0.27
C SER A 118 -24.14 -3.34 -0.50
N SER A 119 -22.86 -3.65 -0.72
CA SER A 119 -22.44 -4.89 -1.37
C SER A 119 -22.69 -6.12 -0.50
N LEU A 120 -22.18 -6.11 0.74
CA LEU A 120 -22.23 -7.29 1.61
C LEU A 120 -23.64 -7.61 2.12
N ILE A 121 -24.41 -6.58 2.49
CA ILE A 121 -25.69 -6.75 3.19
C ILE A 121 -26.86 -6.52 2.24
N SER A 122 -26.80 -5.47 1.39
CA SER A 122 -27.87 -5.20 0.41
C SER A 122 -27.68 -5.93 -0.92
N GLN A 123 -26.62 -6.73 -1.08
CA GLN A 123 -26.29 -7.51 -2.28
C GLN A 123 -26.20 -6.68 -3.57
N ASN A 124 -25.89 -5.38 -3.43
CA ASN A 124 -25.63 -4.48 -4.55
C ASN A 124 -24.18 -4.62 -5.00
N ILE A 125 -23.95 -5.49 -5.98
CA ILE A 125 -22.62 -5.78 -6.51
C ILE A 125 -21.98 -4.49 -7.08
N VAL A 126 -20.81 -4.14 -6.57
CA VAL A 126 -20.02 -2.96 -6.97
C VAL A 126 -19.36 -3.21 -8.33
N ARG A 127 -18.72 -4.36 -8.52
CA ARG A 127 -18.07 -4.79 -9.76
C ARG A 127 -18.97 -5.75 -10.51
N LYS A 128 -19.79 -5.22 -11.43
CA LYS A 128 -20.90 -5.95 -12.06
C LYS A 128 -20.44 -7.07 -12.98
N THR A 129 -19.27 -6.92 -13.60
CA THR A 129 -18.76 -7.89 -14.56
C THR A 129 -18.05 -9.03 -13.85
N ILE A 130 -17.18 -8.69 -12.90
CA ILE A 130 -16.30 -9.67 -12.25
C ILE A 130 -16.62 -9.92 -10.78
N GLY A 131 -17.69 -9.37 -10.21
CA GLY A 131 -18.12 -9.58 -8.81
C GLY A 131 -17.18 -8.98 -7.75
N ASP A 132 -17.62 -8.96 -6.49
CA ASP A 132 -16.94 -8.24 -5.40
C ASP A 132 -15.95 -9.07 -4.57
N TYR A 133 -15.52 -10.21 -5.10
CA TYR A 133 -14.52 -11.05 -4.44
C TYR A 133 -13.26 -11.15 -5.30
N CYS A 134 -12.10 -11.03 -4.66
CA CYS A 134 -10.79 -11.23 -5.28
C CYS A 134 -10.00 -12.30 -4.54
N HIS A 135 -9.03 -12.91 -5.22
CA HIS A 135 -8.17 -13.91 -4.62
C HIS A 135 -7.27 -13.26 -3.54
N ILE A 136 -7.01 -13.97 -2.43
CA ILE A 136 -6.25 -13.39 -1.30
C ILE A 136 -4.85 -12.92 -1.66
N SER A 137 -4.22 -13.53 -2.67
CA SER A 137 -2.89 -13.14 -3.12
C SER A 137 -2.83 -11.68 -3.59
N VAL A 138 -3.93 -11.14 -4.13
CA VAL A 138 -3.99 -9.72 -4.55
C VAL A 138 -3.83 -8.82 -3.33
N TYR A 139 -4.55 -9.16 -2.25
CA TYR A 139 -4.43 -8.44 -0.99
C TYR A 139 -3.03 -8.57 -0.39
N GLN A 140 -2.50 -9.79 -0.31
CA GLN A 140 -1.18 -10.05 0.26
C GLN A 140 -0.07 -9.30 -0.47
N GLN A 141 -0.04 -9.34 -1.80
CA GLN A 141 1.00 -8.67 -2.60
C GLN A 141 1.06 -7.15 -2.34
N VAL A 142 -0.10 -6.52 -2.17
CA VAL A 142 -0.18 -5.09 -1.84
C VAL A 142 0.31 -4.80 -0.43
N VAL A 143 -0.14 -5.56 0.57
CA VAL A 143 0.27 -5.31 1.96
C VAL A 143 1.76 -5.58 2.16
N LEU A 144 2.26 -6.67 1.59
CA LEU A 144 3.66 -7.07 1.73
C LEU A 144 4.60 -6.11 0.99
N SER A 145 4.22 -5.60 -0.20
CA SER A 145 5.00 -4.57 -0.89
C SER A 145 5.07 -3.26 -0.12
N LEU A 146 3.99 -2.86 0.58
CA LEU A 146 4.03 -1.71 1.50
C LEU A 146 5.00 -1.93 2.67
N LEU A 147 4.92 -3.09 3.33
CA LEU A 147 5.79 -3.42 4.47
C LEU A 147 7.27 -3.55 4.10
N ALA A 148 7.56 -3.87 2.83
CA ALA A 148 8.91 -3.97 2.30
C ALA A 148 9.61 -2.60 2.17
N LEU A 149 8.85 -1.50 1.99
CA LEU A 149 9.43 -0.17 1.70
C LEU A 149 10.22 0.42 2.86
N ASP A 150 9.62 0.53 4.04
CA ASP A 150 10.24 1.23 5.17
C ASP A 150 9.77 0.65 6.52
N PRO A 151 10.66 0.53 7.53
CA PRO A 151 10.33 0.06 8.88
C PRO A 151 9.24 0.87 9.61
N LEU A 152 8.92 2.10 9.18
CA LEU A 152 7.85 2.94 9.73
C LEU A 152 6.47 2.65 9.11
N VAL A 153 6.39 1.97 7.96
CA VAL A 153 5.12 1.60 7.33
C VAL A 153 4.19 0.79 8.25
N PRO A 154 4.68 -0.19 9.06
CA PRO A 154 3.88 -0.83 10.11
C PRO A 154 3.07 0.12 10.99
N GLN A 155 3.67 1.23 11.43
CA GLN A 155 2.99 2.21 12.27
C GLN A 155 1.90 2.96 11.50
N LEU A 156 2.17 3.32 10.24
CA LEU A 156 1.17 3.95 9.37
C LEU A 156 -0.01 3.02 9.10
N LEU A 157 0.25 1.75 8.80
CA LEU A 157 -0.80 0.75 8.60
C LEU A 157 -1.65 0.56 9.86
N TYR A 158 -1.03 0.53 11.05
CA TYR A 158 -1.78 0.49 12.31
C TYR A 158 -2.66 1.73 12.48
N GLN A 159 -2.15 2.93 12.20
CA GLN A 159 -2.91 4.17 12.32
C GLN A 159 -4.08 4.23 11.32
N SER A 160 -3.84 3.87 10.06
CA SER A 160 -4.89 3.77 9.03
C SER A 160 -5.93 2.73 9.39
N GLY A 161 -5.50 1.55 9.87
CA GLY A 161 -6.39 0.52 10.38
C GLY A 161 -7.26 1.03 11.53
N ARG A 162 -6.68 1.74 12.51
CA ARG A 162 -7.42 2.31 13.64
C ARG A 162 -8.45 3.33 13.22
N GLU A 163 -8.11 4.23 12.31
CA GLU A 163 -9.08 5.19 11.76
C GLU A 163 -10.23 4.48 11.03
N LEU A 164 -9.92 3.47 10.23
CA LEU A 164 -10.94 2.64 9.60
C LEU A 164 -11.77 1.86 10.63
N GLY A 165 -11.18 1.36 11.72
CA GLY A 165 -11.93 0.69 12.77
C GLY A 165 -12.97 1.61 13.43
N ILE A 166 -12.67 2.92 13.51
CA ILE A 166 -13.56 3.93 14.11
C ILE A 166 -14.67 4.36 13.13
N TYR A 167 -14.31 4.67 11.88
CA TYR A 167 -15.21 5.28 10.88
C TYR A 167 -15.72 4.31 9.81
N GLY A 168 -15.18 3.09 9.80
CA GLY A 168 -15.47 2.05 8.83
C GLY A 168 -16.76 1.29 9.12
N ALA A 169 -16.91 0.18 8.43
CA ALA A 169 -18.10 -0.66 8.53
C ALA A 169 -18.08 -1.65 9.72
N ASP A 170 -16.92 -1.87 10.35
CA ASP A 170 -16.75 -2.86 11.41
C ASP A 170 -17.69 -2.65 12.61
N PRO A 171 -17.91 -1.42 13.14
CA PRO A 171 -18.90 -1.21 14.20
C PRO A 171 -20.31 -1.67 13.81
N TYR A 172 -20.71 -1.45 12.55
CA TYR A 172 -21.99 -1.91 12.03
C TYR A 172 -22.03 -3.44 11.92
N TYR A 173 -20.98 -4.09 11.40
CA TYR A 173 -20.90 -5.54 11.35
C TYR A 173 -21.02 -6.18 12.74
N LEU A 174 -20.38 -5.57 13.75
CA LEU A 174 -20.44 -6.10 15.10
C LEU A 174 -21.87 -6.05 15.64
N THR A 175 -22.62 -4.98 15.34
CA THR A 175 -24.05 -4.90 15.72
C THR A 175 -24.92 -5.94 15.02
N VAL A 176 -24.59 -6.30 13.77
CA VAL A 176 -25.30 -7.36 13.01
C VAL A 176 -24.97 -8.73 13.59
N LEU A 177 -23.69 -9.01 13.86
CA LEU A 177 -23.21 -10.31 14.35
C LEU A 177 -23.54 -10.56 15.83
N ASN A 178 -23.69 -9.48 16.61
CA ASN A 178 -24.07 -9.54 18.01
C ASN A 178 -24.77 -8.25 18.48
N PRO A 179 -26.11 -8.23 18.58
CA PRO A 179 -26.84 -7.05 19.05
C PRO A 179 -26.49 -6.60 20.48
N ASN A 180 -25.95 -7.50 21.32
CA ASN A 180 -25.61 -7.21 22.72
C ASN A 180 -24.38 -6.31 22.90
N VAL A 181 -23.67 -5.97 21.81
CA VAL A 181 -22.53 -5.03 21.83
C VAL A 181 -22.91 -3.61 22.31
N GLN A 182 -24.19 -3.33 22.50
CA GLN A 182 -24.72 -2.09 23.08
C GLN A 182 -25.01 -2.18 24.59
N ALA A 183 -24.51 -3.22 25.27
CA ALA A 183 -24.70 -3.40 26.71
C ALA A 183 -24.32 -2.14 27.51
N VAL A 184 -25.12 -1.83 28.53
CA VAL A 184 -24.94 -0.62 29.35
C VAL A 184 -23.73 -0.76 30.26
N ASN A 185 -23.48 -1.96 30.78
CA ASN A 185 -22.32 -2.24 31.60
C ASN A 185 -21.04 -2.23 30.72
N PRO A 186 -20.02 -1.40 31.02
CA PRO A 186 -18.83 -1.31 30.18
C PRO A 186 -18.01 -2.60 30.05
N GLU A 187 -17.97 -3.44 31.09
CA GLU A 187 -17.24 -4.71 31.07
C GLU A 187 -18.01 -5.76 30.26
N GLU A 188 -19.31 -5.89 30.48
CA GLU A 188 -20.19 -6.75 29.67
C GLU A 188 -20.11 -6.36 28.19
N ARG A 189 -20.21 -5.06 27.89
CA ARG A 189 -20.07 -4.52 26.54
C ARG A 189 -18.75 -4.90 25.89
N PHE A 190 -17.63 -4.83 26.64
CA PHE A 190 -16.33 -5.24 26.13
C PHE A 190 -16.32 -6.74 25.78
N GLN A 191 -16.87 -7.60 26.63
CA GLN A 191 -16.99 -9.03 26.37
C GLN A 191 -17.86 -9.32 25.13
N GLU A 192 -19.01 -8.66 24.99
CA GLU A 192 -19.89 -8.82 23.83
C GLU A 192 -19.23 -8.34 22.52
N VAL A 193 -18.42 -7.29 22.59
CA VAL A 193 -17.58 -6.82 21.47
C VAL A 193 -16.54 -7.86 21.08
N LEU A 194 -15.89 -8.53 22.04
CA LEU A 194 -14.93 -9.61 21.75
C LEU A 194 -15.61 -10.80 21.08
N ILE A 195 -16.80 -11.19 21.54
CA ILE A 195 -17.60 -12.25 20.91
C ILE A 195 -17.96 -11.87 19.47
N ALA A 196 -18.36 -10.62 19.23
CA ALA A 196 -18.67 -10.11 17.89
C ALA A 196 -17.44 -10.09 16.97
N LEU A 197 -16.27 -9.69 17.49
CA LEU A 197 -15.00 -9.75 16.77
C LEU A 197 -14.62 -11.20 16.43
N ALA A 198 -14.76 -12.12 17.37
CA ALA A 198 -14.49 -13.54 17.12
C ALA A 198 -15.37 -14.11 16.01
N LYS A 199 -16.64 -13.71 15.94
CA LYS A 199 -17.54 -14.05 14.81
C LYS A 199 -17.10 -13.40 13.50
N LEU A 200 -16.72 -12.13 13.51
CA LEU A 200 -16.29 -11.40 12.32
C LEU A 200 -15.02 -12.01 11.69
N TYR A 201 -14.07 -12.43 12.52
CA TYR A 201 -12.83 -13.10 12.11
C TYR A 201 -12.94 -14.62 12.07
N SER A 202 -14.15 -15.17 12.08
CA SER A 202 -14.43 -16.57 11.75
C SER A 202 -15.25 -16.64 10.48
N HIS A 203 -15.23 -17.80 9.81
CA HIS A 203 -16.14 -18.05 8.71
C HIS A 203 -17.59 -17.81 9.14
N ASN A 204 -18.27 -16.87 8.48
CA ASN A 204 -19.66 -16.53 8.76
C ASN A 204 -20.35 -16.05 7.48
N SER A 205 -21.65 -16.34 7.36
CA SER A 205 -22.46 -16.02 6.17
C SER A 205 -23.26 -14.73 6.30
N ASP A 206 -23.40 -14.18 7.52
CA ASP A 206 -24.11 -12.93 7.77
C ASP A 206 -23.32 -11.72 7.26
N VAL A 207 -21.99 -11.76 7.43
CA VAL A 207 -21.05 -10.74 6.96
C VAL A 207 -19.92 -11.46 6.20
N PRO A 208 -20.15 -11.86 4.93
CA PRO A 208 -19.29 -12.78 4.20
C PRO A 208 -18.02 -12.11 3.65
N ILE A 209 -17.17 -11.57 4.52
CA ILE A 209 -15.91 -10.91 4.12
C ILE A 209 -14.77 -11.93 3.95
N TYR A 210 -14.86 -13.07 4.67
CA TYR A 210 -13.91 -14.19 4.66
C TYR A 210 -12.46 -13.79 4.98
N GLN A 211 -12.25 -12.91 5.97
CA GLN A 211 -10.90 -12.41 6.34
C GLN A 211 -10.00 -13.48 6.95
N ALA A 212 -10.56 -14.49 7.60
CA ALA A 212 -9.87 -15.54 8.33
C ALA A 212 -10.77 -16.78 8.44
N THR A 213 -10.19 -17.95 8.74
CA THR A 213 -10.95 -19.20 8.86
C THR A 213 -11.65 -19.31 10.21
N HIS A 214 -10.94 -18.96 11.28
CA HIS A 214 -11.42 -19.09 12.65
C HIS A 214 -10.77 -18.06 13.58
N CYS A 215 -11.53 -17.59 14.57
CA CYS A 215 -11.04 -16.77 15.65
C CYS A 215 -11.55 -17.27 17.01
N ASP A 216 -10.63 -17.43 17.96
CA ASP A 216 -10.92 -17.81 19.35
C ASP A 216 -10.45 -16.73 20.34
N ILE A 217 -11.16 -16.64 21.47
CA ILE A 217 -10.80 -15.75 22.58
C ILE A 217 -9.98 -16.58 23.57
N ALA A 218 -8.67 -16.36 23.59
CA ALA A 218 -7.75 -17.13 24.40
C ALA A 218 -7.81 -16.79 25.89
N SER A 219 -8.08 -15.52 26.23
CA SER A 219 -8.22 -15.06 27.61
C SER A 219 -9.00 -13.75 27.68
N ILE A 220 -9.72 -13.55 28.79
CA ILE A 220 -10.37 -12.29 29.14
C ILE A 220 -10.07 -12.01 30.62
N GLU A 221 -9.47 -10.86 30.90
CA GLU A 221 -9.16 -10.40 32.26
C GLU A 221 -9.51 -8.91 32.38
N ASN A 222 -10.64 -8.59 33.00
CA ASN A 222 -11.17 -7.22 33.09
C ASN A 222 -11.28 -6.58 31.68
N TYR A 223 -10.51 -5.53 31.42
CA TYR A 223 -10.43 -4.79 30.16
C TYR A 223 -9.24 -5.21 29.28
N LYS A 224 -8.74 -6.43 29.50
CA LYS A 224 -7.70 -7.07 28.70
C LYS A 224 -8.24 -8.34 28.08
N ALA A 225 -7.84 -8.61 26.84
CA ALA A 225 -8.19 -9.85 26.17
C ALA A 225 -7.12 -10.25 25.17
N THR A 226 -7.13 -11.53 24.82
CA THR A 226 -6.25 -12.10 23.80
C THR A 226 -7.10 -12.80 22.75
N LEU A 227 -6.99 -12.38 21.50
CA LEU A 227 -7.63 -13.03 20.36
C LEU A 227 -6.60 -13.83 19.56
N ARG A 228 -6.98 -15.01 19.11
CA ARG A 228 -6.20 -15.81 18.15
C ARG A 228 -6.97 -15.93 16.86
N ILE A 229 -6.35 -15.50 15.77
CA ILE A 229 -6.95 -15.51 14.44
C ILE A 229 -6.13 -16.46 13.56
N HIS A 230 -6.79 -17.51 13.09
CA HIS A 230 -6.19 -18.55 12.25
C HIS A 230 -6.39 -18.19 10.78
N ASP A 231 -5.33 -18.40 9.99
CA ASP A 231 -5.33 -18.20 8.54
C ASP A 231 -5.88 -16.84 8.08
N LEU A 232 -5.49 -15.79 8.80
CA LEU A 232 -5.77 -14.42 8.42
C LEU A 232 -5.23 -14.14 7.01
N CYS A 233 -6.05 -13.58 6.14
CA CYS A 233 -5.76 -13.38 4.72
C CYS A 233 -4.45 -12.63 4.45
N THR A 234 -3.97 -11.78 5.37
CA THR A 234 -2.66 -11.11 5.28
C THR A 234 -1.50 -12.10 5.27
N VAL A 235 -1.61 -13.21 6.00
CA VAL A 235 -0.48 -14.11 6.32
C VAL A 235 -0.70 -15.58 5.97
N SER A 236 -1.82 -15.94 5.34
CA SER A 236 -2.05 -17.33 4.90
C SER A 236 -1.02 -17.75 3.85
N GLY A 237 -0.26 -18.81 4.14
CA GLY A 237 0.81 -19.30 3.26
C GLY A 237 2.06 -18.42 3.18
N VAL A 238 2.27 -17.50 4.13
CA VAL A 238 3.52 -16.72 4.20
C VAL A 238 4.63 -17.49 4.91
N ILE A 239 5.87 -17.19 4.54
CA ILE A 239 7.07 -17.71 5.20
C ILE A 239 7.41 -16.91 6.47
N ASN A 240 8.28 -17.49 7.30
CA ASN A 240 8.82 -16.80 8.47
C ASN A 240 9.86 -15.74 8.04
N VAL A 241 9.59 -14.49 8.37
CA VAL A 241 10.46 -13.34 8.09
C VAL A 241 11.01 -12.67 9.35
N GLY A 242 10.64 -13.19 10.53
CA GLY A 242 11.09 -12.69 11.82
C GLY A 242 10.45 -11.37 12.24
N GLU A 243 9.37 -10.97 11.60
CA GLU A 243 8.61 -9.75 11.92
C GLU A 243 7.10 -10.04 11.84
N PRO A 244 6.28 -9.42 12.71
CA PRO A 244 4.83 -9.40 12.55
C PRO A 244 4.43 -8.67 11.26
N LEU A 245 3.26 -9.00 10.72
CA LEU A 245 2.81 -8.53 9.40
C LEU A 245 1.39 -7.96 9.42
N CYS A 246 0.61 -8.17 10.49
CA CYS A 246 -0.82 -7.85 10.54
C CYS A 246 -1.11 -6.54 11.28
N HIS A 247 -0.24 -5.54 11.11
CA HIS A 247 -0.35 -4.24 11.78
C HIS A 247 -1.65 -3.50 11.45
N PHE A 248 -2.10 -3.58 10.19
CA PHE A 248 -3.38 -3.00 9.78
C PHE A 248 -4.55 -3.62 10.54
N THR A 249 -4.57 -4.95 10.66
CA THR A 249 -5.59 -5.70 11.40
C THR A 249 -5.56 -5.35 12.89
N ALA A 250 -4.39 -5.27 13.51
CA ALA A 250 -4.24 -4.82 14.90
C ALA A 250 -4.83 -3.41 15.08
N GLY A 251 -4.49 -2.48 14.19
CA GLY A 251 -5.04 -1.13 14.17
C GLY A 251 -6.55 -1.14 14.05
N LYS A 252 -7.10 -1.91 13.10
CA LYS A 252 -8.53 -2.02 12.86
C LYS A 252 -9.28 -2.55 14.08
N ILE A 253 -8.79 -3.63 14.70
CA ILE A 253 -9.34 -4.15 15.95
C ILE A 253 -9.33 -3.05 17.03
N ALA A 254 -8.23 -2.31 17.19
CA ALA A 254 -8.15 -1.22 18.16
C ALA A 254 -9.23 -0.17 17.90
N GLY A 255 -9.34 0.32 16.67
CA GLY A 255 -10.33 1.33 16.29
C GLY A 255 -11.77 0.87 16.46
N THR A 256 -12.08 -0.39 16.12
CA THR A 256 -13.41 -0.96 16.31
C THR A 256 -13.76 -1.07 17.78
N VAL A 257 -12.85 -1.56 18.63
CA VAL A 257 -13.07 -1.62 20.09
C VAL A 257 -13.24 -0.21 20.66
N GLU A 258 -12.48 0.78 20.18
CA GLU A 258 -12.66 2.19 20.57
C GLU A 258 -14.03 2.74 20.24
N ALA A 259 -14.52 2.49 19.02
CA ALA A 259 -15.85 2.94 18.60
C ALA A 259 -16.96 2.31 19.44
N MET A 260 -16.83 1.02 19.78
CA MET A 260 -17.87 0.29 20.52
C MET A 260 -17.84 0.58 22.03
N THR A 261 -16.65 0.74 22.62
CA THR A 261 -16.50 0.95 24.06
C THR A 261 -16.47 2.43 24.46
N GLY A 262 -16.14 3.33 23.52
CA GLY A 262 -15.92 4.75 23.76
C GLY A 262 -14.64 5.05 24.54
N SER A 263 -13.72 4.09 24.65
CA SER A 263 -12.49 4.21 25.44
C SER A 263 -11.26 3.86 24.61
N ALA A 264 -10.16 4.55 24.87
CA ALA A 264 -8.92 4.34 24.13
C ALA A 264 -8.45 2.87 24.21
N THR A 265 -8.04 2.28 23.10
CA THR A 265 -7.65 0.87 23.04
C THR A 265 -6.28 0.71 22.36
N SER A 266 -5.41 -0.09 22.98
CA SER A 266 -4.15 -0.53 22.37
C SER A 266 -4.27 -2.00 21.99
N VAL A 267 -3.81 -2.35 20.78
CA VAL A 267 -3.77 -3.73 20.30
C VAL A 267 -2.36 -4.04 19.82
N VAL A 268 -1.80 -5.15 20.27
CA VAL A 268 -0.44 -5.59 19.92
C VAL A 268 -0.52 -6.98 19.32
N GLU A 269 0.05 -7.14 18.12
CA GLU A 269 0.29 -8.46 17.53
C GLU A 269 1.48 -9.11 18.24
N THR A 270 1.24 -10.20 18.96
CA THR A 270 2.24 -10.88 19.79
C THR A 270 2.73 -12.20 19.20
N LYS A 271 1.95 -12.82 18.32
CA LYS A 271 2.31 -13.98 17.50
C LYS A 271 1.87 -13.77 16.07
N CYS A 272 2.60 -14.33 15.11
CA CYS A 272 2.30 -14.20 13.70
C CYS A 272 2.94 -15.33 12.89
N LYS A 273 2.32 -15.73 11.77
CA LYS A 273 2.99 -16.62 10.78
C LYS A 273 4.30 -16.03 10.26
N GLY A 274 4.38 -14.70 10.13
CA GLY A 274 5.62 -13.99 9.83
C GLY A 274 6.72 -14.12 10.90
N LEU A 275 6.38 -14.54 12.13
CA LEU A 275 7.32 -14.91 13.20
C LEU A 275 7.56 -16.44 13.29
N GLY A 276 6.86 -17.23 12.48
CA GLY A 276 6.85 -18.70 12.53
C GLY A 276 5.78 -19.30 13.44
N ASP A 277 4.87 -18.51 14.00
CA ASP A 277 3.75 -19.02 14.79
C ASP A 277 2.62 -19.58 13.88
N PRO A 278 1.81 -20.54 14.35
CA PRO A 278 0.74 -21.13 13.52
C PRO A 278 -0.45 -20.19 13.26
N TYR A 279 -0.60 -19.11 14.05
CA TYR A 279 -1.72 -18.15 13.99
C TYR A 279 -1.26 -16.75 14.37
N CYS A 280 -2.12 -15.76 14.14
CA CYS A 280 -1.91 -14.40 14.64
C CYS A 280 -2.56 -14.23 16.01
N GLU A 281 -1.82 -13.73 17.01
CA GLU A 281 -2.33 -13.46 18.35
C GLU A 281 -2.32 -11.96 18.61
N PHE A 282 -3.45 -11.41 19.05
CA PHE A 282 -3.63 -9.98 19.32
C PHE A 282 -4.01 -9.76 20.78
N GLU A 283 -3.14 -9.08 21.52
CA GLU A 283 -3.41 -8.63 22.89
C GLU A 283 -4.10 -7.26 22.84
N ILE A 284 -5.26 -7.18 23.49
CA ILE A 284 -6.13 -6.00 23.51
C ILE A 284 -6.13 -5.44 24.94
N GLU A 285 -5.86 -4.14 25.09
CA GLU A 285 -5.93 -3.43 26.37
C GLU A 285 -6.78 -2.16 26.20
N VAL A 286 -7.93 -2.10 26.90
CA VAL A 286 -8.83 -0.95 26.90
C VAL A 286 -8.54 -0.05 28.11
N TYR A 287 -8.28 1.24 27.85
CA TYR A 287 -8.06 2.26 28.87
C TYR A 287 -9.35 3.04 29.13
N ILE A 288 -10.17 2.53 30.04
CA ILE A 288 -11.48 3.12 30.38
C ILE A 288 -11.35 4.61 30.74
N GLY A 289 -12.22 5.41 30.12
CA GLY A 289 -12.31 6.86 30.35
C GLY A 289 -11.25 7.70 29.65
N LYS A 290 -10.28 7.10 28.94
CA LYS A 290 -9.39 7.82 28.03
C LYS A 290 -10.05 7.99 26.67
N GLU A 291 -9.85 9.14 26.04
CA GLU A 291 -10.42 9.43 24.72
C GLU A 291 -9.88 8.47 23.65
N PRO A 292 -10.76 7.91 22.78
CA PRO A 292 -10.38 7.17 21.57
C PRO A 292 -9.26 7.86 20.77
N GLY A 293 -8.38 7.07 20.16
CA GLY A 293 -7.25 7.59 19.39
C GLY A 293 -6.00 7.89 20.23
N LYS A 294 -6.10 8.02 21.56
CA LYS A 294 -4.96 8.40 22.43
C LYS A 294 -4.16 7.24 23.03
N ALA A 295 -4.58 5.99 22.83
CA ALA A 295 -3.80 4.84 23.28
C ALA A 295 -2.47 4.75 22.52
N PRO A 296 -1.35 4.43 23.19
CA PRO A 296 -0.04 4.29 22.55
C PRO A 296 -0.04 3.11 21.58
N TYR A 297 0.61 3.30 20.44
CA TYR A 297 1.05 2.19 19.60
C TYR A 297 2.16 1.46 20.34
N LYS A 298 2.00 0.14 20.50
CA LYS A 298 2.97 -0.73 21.14
C LYS A 298 3.33 -1.82 20.14
N VAL A 299 4.63 -2.08 19.98
CA VAL A 299 5.14 -3.23 19.24
C VAL A 299 5.72 -4.18 20.27
N LYS A 300 5.51 -5.48 20.08
CA LYS A 300 6.19 -6.48 20.90
C LYS A 300 7.69 -6.40 20.61
N GLU A 301 8.50 -6.26 21.66
CA GLU A 301 9.94 -6.46 21.53
C GLU A 301 10.19 -7.92 21.16
N ILE A 302 10.73 -8.14 19.96
CA ILE A 302 11.05 -9.47 19.47
C ILE A 302 12.43 -9.82 20.00
N ASP A 303 12.51 -10.93 20.73
CA ASP A 303 13.78 -11.51 21.15
C ASP A 303 14.55 -11.99 19.91
N GLU A 304 15.62 -11.27 19.53
CA GLU A 304 16.43 -11.61 18.35
C GLU A 304 17.00 -13.04 18.44
N SER A 305 17.21 -13.59 19.65
CA SER A 305 17.69 -14.96 19.84
C SER A 305 16.68 -16.04 19.44
N LYS A 306 15.40 -15.69 19.31
CA LYS A 306 14.31 -16.58 18.90
C LYS A 306 13.98 -16.48 17.42
N LYS A 307 14.60 -15.56 16.68
CA LYS A 307 14.50 -15.54 15.22
C LYS A 307 15.26 -16.77 14.70
N ASN A 308 14.53 -17.84 14.37
CA ASN A 308 15.06 -19.01 13.68
C ASN A 308 15.32 -18.67 12.20
N ILE A 309 16.12 -17.64 11.95
CA ILE A 309 16.44 -17.17 10.61
C ILE A 309 17.94 -17.32 10.43
N GLN A 310 18.32 -18.13 9.45
CA GLN A 310 19.73 -18.36 9.13
C GLN A 310 20.22 -17.20 8.26
N TYR A 311 21.00 -16.30 8.86
CA TYR A 311 21.62 -15.19 8.14
C TYR A 311 22.67 -15.73 7.15
N LEU A 312 22.49 -15.45 5.86
CA LEU A 312 23.51 -15.73 4.84
C LEU A 312 24.51 -14.57 4.79
N GLY A 313 25.61 -14.71 5.54
CA GLY A 313 26.76 -13.78 5.48
C GLY A 313 26.65 -12.54 6.37
N ASP A 314 27.62 -11.63 6.22
CA ASP A 314 27.81 -10.41 7.02
C ASP A 314 27.16 -9.19 6.35
N LEU A 315 25.87 -9.25 6.03
CA LEU A 315 25.14 -8.11 5.45
C LEU A 315 24.65 -7.11 6.52
N PRO A 316 24.58 -5.80 6.22
CA PRO A 316 23.90 -4.83 7.08
C PRO A 316 22.44 -5.23 7.36
N LYS A 317 21.94 -4.97 8.58
CA LYS A 317 20.58 -5.35 9.00
C LYS A 317 19.48 -4.84 8.05
N SER A 318 19.64 -3.65 7.46
CA SER A 318 18.67 -3.05 6.52
C SER A 318 18.59 -3.82 5.19
N GLU A 319 19.75 -4.12 4.59
CA GLU A 319 19.83 -4.91 3.36
C GLU A 319 19.28 -6.32 3.56
N TYR A 320 19.55 -6.91 4.73
CA TYR A 320 19.03 -8.22 5.09
C TYR A 320 17.49 -8.22 5.18
N ARG A 321 16.91 -7.22 5.87
CA ARG A 321 15.45 -7.09 5.94
C ARG A 321 14.85 -7.00 4.54
N LYS A 322 15.45 -6.19 3.67
CA LYS A 322 14.99 -6.02 2.28
C LYS A 322 15.00 -7.35 1.50
N GLN A 323 16.08 -8.13 1.60
CA GLN A 323 16.17 -9.45 0.96
C GLN A 323 15.10 -10.42 1.48
N MET A 324 14.87 -10.47 2.80
CA MET A 324 13.82 -11.30 3.39
C MET A 324 12.42 -10.93 2.87
N PHE A 325 12.14 -9.63 2.71
CA PHE A 325 10.86 -9.18 2.16
C PHE A 325 10.72 -9.48 0.66
N PHE A 326 11.82 -9.50 -0.10
CA PHE A 326 11.81 -9.95 -1.49
C PHE A 326 11.48 -11.44 -1.62
N GLU A 327 12.12 -12.27 -0.79
CA GLU A 327 11.81 -13.71 -0.74
C GLU A 327 10.37 -13.94 -0.29
N LEU A 328 9.89 -13.20 0.71
CA LEU A 328 8.50 -13.24 1.17
C LEU A 328 7.50 -12.95 0.05
N ILE A 329 7.72 -11.87 -0.71
CA ILE A 329 6.84 -11.49 -1.83
C ILE A 329 6.87 -12.57 -2.92
N HIS A 330 8.05 -13.14 -3.20
CA HIS A 330 8.20 -14.22 -4.18
C HIS A 330 7.41 -15.47 -3.76
N GLU A 331 7.69 -16.01 -2.57
CA GLU A 331 7.08 -17.23 -2.04
C GLU A 331 5.56 -17.09 -1.89
N THR A 332 5.10 -15.98 -1.29
CA THR A 332 3.66 -15.69 -1.15
C THR A 332 2.96 -15.65 -2.51
N SER A 333 3.66 -15.15 -3.53
CA SER A 333 3.11 -15.09 -4.87
C SER A 333 3.06 -16.44 -5.56
N GLN A 334 4.05 -17.31 -5.35
CA GLN A 334 4.02 -18.69 -5.85
C GLN A 334 2.88 -19.47 -5.20
N ASN A 335 2.77 -19.42 -3.87
CA ASN A 335 1.67 -20.06 -3.14
C ASN A 335 0.30 -19.52 -3.58
N GLY A 336 0.22 -18.22 -3.83
CA GLY A 336 -0.96 -17.59 -4.43
C GLY A 336 -1.31 -18.13 -5.82
N PHE A 337 -0.30 -18.34 -6.67
CA PHE A 337 -0.47 -18.89 -8.01
C PHE A 337 -0.92 -20.36 -7.99
N GLU A 338 -0.34 -21.17 -7.12
CA GLU A 338 -0.78 -22.57 -6.90
C GLU A 338 -2.23 -22.65 -6.42
N SER A 339 -2.62 -21.77 -5.49
CA SER A 339 -4.01 -21.65 -5.03
C SER A 339 -4.97 -21.22 -6.14
N LEU A 340 -4.57 -20.27 -6.98
CA LEU A 340 -5.33 -19.86 -8.17
C LEU A 340 -5.56 -21.01 -9.15
N LEU A 341 -4.56 -21.87 -9.33
CA LEU A 341 -4.65 -23.06 -10.18
C LEU A 341 -5.29 -24.27 -9.48
N MET A 342 -5.76 -24.10 -8.24
CA MET A 342 -6.36 -25.14 -7.41
C MET A 342 -5.43 -26.34 -7.18
N THR A 343 -4.12 -26.15 -7.28
CA THR A 343 -3.14 -27.21 -7.01
C THR A 343 -2.86 -27.35 -5.53
N ASN A 344 -2.88 -26.25 -4.79
CA ASN A 344 -2.68 -26.22 -3.34
C ASN A 344 -3.46 -25.06 -2.71
N ALA A 345 -4.36 -25.34 -1.76
CA ALA A 345 -5.15 -24.31 -1.11
C ALA A 345 -4.33 -23.59 -0.02
N LEU A 346 -4.42 -22.26 0.03
CA LEU A 346 -3.80 -21.46 1.10
C LEU A 346 -4.55 -21.59 2.43
N ARG A 347 -5.87 -21.83 2.35
CA ARG A 347 -6.76 -22.02 3.52
C ARG A 347 -7.52 -23.34 3.36
N PRO A 348 -6.98 -24.48 3.82
CA PRO A 348 -7.51 -25.81 3.51
C PRO A 348 -8.98 -26.07 3.89
N ASN A 349 -9.51 -25.32 4.86
CA ASN A 349 -10.88 -25.49 5.37
C ASN A 349 -11.80 -24.30 5.06
N ASP A 350 -11.39 -23.41 4.14
CA ASP A 350 -12.15 -22.22 3.76
C ASP A 350 -11.89 -21.85 2.29
N VAL A 351 -12.44 -20.73 1.83
CA VAL A 351 -12.24 -20.21 0.47
C VAL A 351 -10.97 -19.38 0.40
N ASP A 352 -10.26 -19.32 -0.72
CA ASP A 352 -9.09 -18.42 -0.93
C ASP A 352 -9.45 -17.09 -1.60
N TYR A 353 -10.70 -16.67 -1.38
CA TYR A 353 -11.23 -15.40 -1.83
C TYR A 353 -11.67 -14.56 -0.64
N VAL A 354 -11.52 -13.24 -0.80
CA VAL A 354 -11.97 -12.24 0.15
C VAL A 354 -12.83 -11.21 -0.56
N HIS A 355 -13.74 -10.59 0.17
CA HIS A 355 -14.48 -9.47 -0.38
C HIS A 355 -13.52 -8.28 -0.63
N ILE A 356 -13.71 -7.55 -1.72
CA ILE A 356 -12.81 -6.45 -2.15
C ILE A 356 -12.64 -5.37 -1.09
N SER A 357 -13.60 -5.22 -0.18
CA SER A 357 -13.55 -4.21 0.86
C SER A 357 -12.34 -4.34 1.77
N ILE A 358 -11.78 -5.53 2.00
CA ILE A 358 -10.56 -5.66 2.81
C ILE A 358 -9.42 -4.88 2.15
N LEU A 359 -9.22 -5.11 0.87
CA LEU A 359 -8.18 -4.47 0.06
C LEU A 359 -8.49 -2.98 -0.16
N GLN A 360 -9.70 -2.70 -0.62
CA GLN A 360 -10.16 -1.36 -0.94
C GLN A 360 -10.09 -0.43 0.28
N GLN A 361 -10.61 -0.88 1.43
CA GLN A 361 -10.59 -0.08 2.66
C GLN A 361 -9.19 0.13 3.20
N GLN A 362 -8.30 -0.86 3.11
CA GLN A 362 -6.92 -0.68 3.52
C GLN A 362 -6.21 0.37 2.67
N ILE A 363 -6.23 0.23 1.34
CA ILE A 363 -5.54 1.19 0.46
C ILE A 363 -6.14 2.57 0.59
N MET A 364 -7.47 2.70 0.59
CA MET A 364 -8.13 4.00 0.66
C MET A 364 -7.95 4.67 2.01
N SER A 365 -7.94 3.91 3.11
CA SER A 365 -7.62 4.47 4.43
C SER A 365 -6.20 5.01 4.52
N LEU A 366 -5.26 4.45 3.75
CA LEU A 366 -3.91 4.97 3.62
C LEU A 366 -3.89 6.19 2.67
N LYS A 367 -4.50 6.09 1.48
CA LYS A 367 -4.58 7.18 0.49
C LYS A 367 -5.21 8.44 1.05
N PHE A 368 -6.34 8.33 1.75
CA PHE A 368 -7.02 9.47 2.34
C PHE A 368 -6.30 10.04 3.56
N ARG A 369 -5.35 9.29 4.14
CA ARG A 369 -4.56 9.79 5.27
C ARG A 369 -3.74 10.99 4.85
N ASP A 370 -2.99 10.93 3.75
CA ASP A 370 -2.27 12.10 3.29
C ASP A 370 -1.93 12.02 1.80
N LYS A 371 -1.74 13.17 1.15
CA LYS A 371 -1.29 13.23 -0.26
C LYS A 371 0.01 12.45 -0.46
N PHE A 372 0.92 12.44 0.53
CA PHE A 372 2.17 11.67 0.50
C PHE A 372 1.93 10.14 0.49
N CYS A 373 0.82 9.65 1.07
CA CYS A 373 0.50 8.23 1.05
C CYS A 373 0.20 7.72 -0.36
N GLY A 374 -0.20 8.59 -1.29
CA GLY A 374 -0.27 8.24 -2.72
C GLY A 374 1.09 7.84 -3.28
N ALA A 375 2.16 8.54 -2.90
CA ALA A 375 3.51 8.23 -3.36
C ALA A 375 4.07 6.94 -2.73
N LEU A 376 3.69 6.66 -1.49
CA LEU A 376 4.00 5.39 -0.83
C LEU A 376 3.31 4.23 -1.56
N LEU A 377 2.02 4.39 -1.91
CA LEU A 377 1.28 3.42 -2.71
C LEU A 377 1.88 3.24 -4.10
N TYR A 378 2.25 4.32 -4.78
CA TYR A 378 2.97 4.28 -6.06
C TYR A 378 4.28 3.50 -5.94
N SER A 379 5.08 3.79 -4.91
CA SER A 379 6.36 3.12 -4.71
C SER A 379 6.19 1.63 -4.42
N ALA A 380 5.23 1.26 -3.57
CA ALA A 380 4.91 -0.15 -3.29
C ALA A 380 4.46 -0.87 -4.56
N GLY A 381 3.61 -0.22 -5.36
CA GLY A 381 3.18 -0.72 -6.66
C GLY A 381 4.37 -0.93 -7.60
N ARG A 382 5.26 0.06 -7.72
CA ARG A 382 6.46 -0.01 -8.57
C ARG A 382 7.37 -1.15 -8.18
N GLU A 383 7.70 -1.27 -6.89
CA GLU A 383 8.50 -2.38 -6.39
C GLU A 383 7.81 -3.70 -6.73
N LEU A 384 6.53 -3.87 -6.43
CA LEU A 384 5.79 -5.09 -6.81
C LEU A 384 5.77 -5.32 -8.34
N GLY A 385 5.74 -4.28 -9.16
CA GLY A 385 5.85 -4.43 -10.61
C GLY A 385 7.21 -4.98 -11.05
N VAL A 386 8.28 -4.53 -10.40
CA VAL A 386 9.66 -4.95 -10.70
C VAL A 386 10.00 -6.32 -10.13
N ILE A 387 9.65 -6.62 -8.88
CA ILE A 387 10.04 -7.86 -8.19
C ILE A 387 8.92 -8.90 -8.11
N GLY A 388 7.67 -8.49 -8.28
CA GLY A 388 6.49 -9.32 -8.10
C GLY A 388 6.29 -10.35 -9.23
N PRO A 389 5.32 -11.24 -9.04
CA PRO A 389 5.17 -12.49 -9.80
C PRO A 389 4.75 -12.30 -11.25
N GLY A 390 4.96 -13.32 -12.08
CA GLY A 390 4.51 -13.28 -13.47
C GLY A 390 5.52 -12.63 -14.43
N LYS A 391 6.78 -12.44 -14.02
CA LYS A 391 7.87 -12.16 -14.96
C LYS A 391 7.97 -13.24 -16.04
N THR A 392 7.77 -14.50 -15.65
CA THR A 392 7.68 -15.64 -16.59
C THR A 392 6.62 -15.40 -17.65
N ILE A 393 5.42 -14.94 -17.27
CA ILE A 393 4.36 -14.60 -18.22
C ILE A 393 4.82 -13.49 -19.18
N ILE A 394 5.52 -12.46 -18.68
CA ILE A 394 6.06 -11.40 -19.53
C ILE A 394 7.10 -11.97 -20.51
N TYR A 395 8.00 -12.84 -20.04
CA TYR A 395 8.99 -13.50 -20.88
C TYR A 395 8.37 -14.46 -21.90
N ASP A 396 7.28 -15.16 -21.55
CA ASP A 396 6.54 -16.03 -22.46
C ASP A 396 5.81 -15.20 -23.55
N VAL A 397 5.33 -14.01 -23.19
CA VAL A 397 4.64 -13.06 -24.10
C VAL A 397 5.62 -12.26 -24.97
N LEU A 398 6.87 -12.12 -24.54
CA LEU A 398 7.92 -11.39 -25.28
C LEU A 398 8.28 -12.05 -26.63
N GLU A 399 7.94 -13.33 -26.85
CA GLU A 399 8.25 -14.07 -28.08
C GLU A 399 9.73 -13.95 -28.52
N GLU A 400 10.01 -13.45 -29.75
CA GLU A 400 11.37 -13.25 -30.32
C GLU A 400 11.94 -11.83 -30.08
N GLU A 401 11.23 -10.98 -29.34
CA GLU A 401 11.67 -9.59 -29.11
C GLU A 401 12.89 -9.55 -28.17
N SER A 402 13.91 -8.79 -28.57
CA SER A 402 15.09 -8.56 -27.71
C SER A 402 14.80 -7.45 -26.71
N LEU A 403 15.08 -7.68 -25.43
CA LEU A 403 15.09 -6.64 -24.41
C LEU A 403 16.39 -5.81 -24.50
N PRO A 404 16.34 -4.48 -24.25
CA PRO A 404 15.15 -3.67 -23.98
C PRO A 404 14.34 -3.37 -25.25
N ILE A 405 13.02 -3.23 -25.10
CA ILE A 405 12.11 -2.79 -26.15
C ILE A 405 12.32 -1.29 -26.38
N GLU A 406 12.53 -0.88 -27.64
CA GLU A 406 12.75 0.53 -27.98
C GLU A 406 11.44 1.33 -28.04
N SER A 407 10.37 0.72 -28.57
CA SER A 407 9.07 1.39 -28.76
C SER A 407 8.19 1.31 -27.52
N LEU A 408 7.77 2.48 -27.01
CA LEU A 408 6.81 2.58 -25.91
C LEU A 408 5.50 1.85 -26.24
N LYS A 409 4.95 2.08 -27.44
CA LYS A 409 3.73 1.44 -27.92
C LYS A 409 3.82 -0.09 -27.83
N LYS A 410 4.91 -0.67 -28.34
CA LYS A 410 5.13 -2.12 -28.31
C LYS A 410 5.24 -2.66 -26.88
N ALA A 411 5.94 -1.97 -25.99
CA ALA A 411 6.04 -2.35 -24.58
C ALA A 411 4.66 -2.31 -23.88
N VAL A 412 3.84 -1.30 -24.17
CA VAL A 412 2.48 -1.17 -23.63
C VAL A 412 1.54 -2.27 -24.19
N GLU A 413 1.70 -2.66 -25.45
CA GLU A 413 0.96 -3.80 -26.03
C GLU A 413 1.31 -5.13 -25.36
N ILE A 414 2.59 -5.39 -25.07
CA ILE A 414 3.03 -6.56 -24.31
C ILE A 414 2.47 -6.51 -22.88
N LEU A 415 2.49 -5.33 -22.25
CA LEU A 415 1.89 -5.16 -20.93
C LEU A 415 0.38 -5.47 -20.96
N LYS A 416 -0.36 -5.07 -22.00
CA LYS A 416 -1.77 -5.43 -22.15
C LYS A 416 -1.98 -6.94 -22.19
N LEU A 417 -1.15 -7.67 -22.94
CA LEU A 417 -1.20 -9.14 -23.00
C LEU A 417 -0.95 -9.76 -21.62
N TYR A 418 0.03 -9.22 -20.86
CA TYR A 418 0.26 -9.62 -19.49
C TYR A 418 -0.96 -9.36 -18.57
N LEU A 419 -1.49 -8.14 -18.58
CA LEU A 419 -2.63 -7.76 -17.72
C LEU A 419 -3.89 -8.57 -18.05
N THR A 420 -4.09 -8.92 -19.32
CA THR A 420 -5.24 -9.72 -19.78
C THR A 420 -5.00 -11.23 -19.78
N HIS A 421 -3.85 -11.68 -19.28
CA HIS A 421 -3.53 -13.11 -19.19
C HIS A 421 -4.56 -13.84 -18.29
N PRO A 422 -4.98 -15.09 -18.62
CA PRO A 422 -6.00 -15.83 -17.87
C PRO A 422 -5.74 -15.92 -16.36
N THR A 423 -4.48 -16.03 -15.95
CA THR A 423 -4.10 -16.10 -14.53
C THR A 423 -4.35 -14.80 -13.77
N ASN A 424 -4.31 -13.64 -14.44
CA ASN A 424 -4.70 -12.36 -13.85
C ASN A 424 -6.23 -12.19 -13.81
N ILE A 425 -6.94 -12.71 -14.82
CA ILE A 425 -8.41 -12.74 -14.81
C ILE A 425 -8.95 -13.58 -13.63
N LEU A 426 -8.34 -14.75 -13.37
CA LEU A 426 -8.72 -15.62 -12.25
C LEU A 426 -8.54 -14.95 -10.88
N LYS A 427 -7.58 -14.03 -10.73
CA LYS A 427 -7.42 -13.24 -9.49
C LYS A 427 -8.58 -12.30 -9.22
N ARG A 428 -9.33 -11.93 -10.26
CA ARG A 428 -10.45 -10.97 -10.22
C ARG A 428 -10.02 -9.64 -9.58
N GLU A 429 -8.84 -9.13 -9.95
CA GLU A 429 -8.37 -7.81 -9.51
C GLU A 429 -9.08 -6.68 -10.28
N TYR A 430 -9.19 -6.85 -11.60
CA TYR A 430 -9.86 -5.93 -12.53
C TYR A 430 -10.53 -6.71 -13.66
N SER A 431 -11.42 -6.06 -14.41
CA SER A 431 -12.16 -6.70 -15.51
C SER A 431 -11.46 -6.52 -16.86
N PHE A 432 -11.74 -5.44 -17.57
CA PHE A 432 -11.24 -5.17 -18.92
C PHE A 432 -10.04 -4.23 -18.87
N VAL A 433 -9.14 -4.41 -19.85
CA VAL A 433 -7.99 -3.54 -20.07
C VAL A 433 -7.98 -3.07 -21.52
N GLU A 434 -7.97 -1.75 -21.72
CA GLU A 434 -7.86 -1.12 -23.03
C GLU A 434 -6.54 -0.35 -23.12
N VAL A 435 -5.94 -0.35 -24.31
CA VAL A 435 -4.78 0.48 -24.65
C VAL A 435 -5.23 1.45 -25.72
N ILE A 436 -4.85 2.71 -25.58
CA ILE A 436 -5.20 3.81 -26.46
C ILE A 436 -3.91 4.55 -26.80
N ASP A 437 -3.74 4.89 -28.08
CA ASP A 437 -2.62 5.70 -28.55
C ASP A 437 -2.78 7.16 -28.08
N GLY A 438 -1.69 7.79 -27.65
CA GLY A 438 -1.65 9.22 -27.36
C GLY A 438 -1.58 10.09 -28.62
N GLU A 439 -1.42 11.40 -28.44
CA GLU A 439 -1.24 12.32 -29.58
C GLU A 439 0.16 12.16 -30.22
N ASP A 440 1.15 11.82 -29.40
CA ASP A 440 2.54 11.58 -29.79
C ASP A 440 2.93 10.09 -29.63
N GLU A 441 3.94 9.62 -30.39
CA GLU A 441 4.44 8.24 -30.30
C GLU A 441 5.06 7.88 -28.93
N ASP A 442 5.39 8.89 -28.14
CA ASP A 442 5.97 8.79 -26.79
C ASP A 442 4.91 8.85 -25.67
N GLU A 443 3.62 8.85 -26.03
CA GLU A 443 2.50 8.89 -25.09
C GLU A 443 1.51 7.75 -25.37
N MET A 444 1.19 6.98 -24.34
CA MET A 444 0.21 5.90 -24.40
C MET A 444 -0.73 5.95 -23.20
N TYR A 445 -1.93 5.38 -23.35
CA TYR A 445 -2.92 5.32 -22.28
C TYR A 445 -3.38 3.88 -22.04
N ILE A 446 -3.44 3.48 -20.77
CA ILE A 446 -4.09 2.23 -20.35
C ILE A 446 -5.36 2.57 -19.56
N ARG A 447 -6.49 1.97 -19.93
CA ARG A 447 -7.72 1.99 -19.12
C ARG A 447 -7.96 0.64 -18.48
N ILE A 448 -8.23 0.65 -17.17
CA ILE A 448 -8.58 -0.54 -16.38
C ILE A 448 -9.97 -0.35 -15.80
N TYR A 449 -10.85 -1.30 -16.09
CA TYR A 449 -12.24 -1.31 -15.62
C TYR A 449 -12.41 -2.19 -14.38
N GLU A 450 -13.35 -1.82 -13.52
CA GLU A 450 -13.68 -2.53 -12.28
C GLU A 450 -12.45 -2.89 -11.41
N ASN A 451 -11.49 -1.95 -11.29
CA ASN A 451 -10.31 -2.13 -10.46
C ASN A 451 -10.70 -2.26 -8.97
N ALA A 452 -10.25 -3.33 -8.30
CA ALA A 452 -10.55 -3.62 -6.89
C ALA A 452 -10.23 -2.47 -5.92
N TYR A 453 -9.27 -1.60 -6.24
CA TYR A 453 -8.84 -0.50 -5.37
C TYR A 453 -9.82 0.68 -5.33
N SER A 454 -10.56 0.94 -6.41
CA SER A 454 -11.32 2.18 -6.58
C SER A 454 -12.76 1.99 -7.06
N SER A 455 -13.13 0.79 -7.51
CA SER A 455 -14.46 0.51 -8.05
C SER A 455 -15.58 0.98 -7.14
N GLY A 456 -16.52 1.73 -7.71
CA GLY A 456 -17.70 2.23 -7.00
C GLY A 456 -17.45 3.44 -6.09
N ILE A 457 -16.20 3.84 -5.85
CA ILE A 457 -15.89 5.02 -5.03
C ILE A 457 -16.13 6.27 -5.86
N ASN A 458 -17.32 6.86 -5.73
CA ASN A 458 -17.62 8.14 -6.36
C ASN A 458 -17.47 9.27 -5.32
N LEU A 459 -16.48 10.14 -5.51
CA LEU A 459 -16.22 11.29 -4.65
C LEU A 459 -16.82 12.60 -5.21
N THR A 460 -17.72 12.54 -6.20
CA THR A 460 -18.44 13.73 -6.69
C THR A 460 -19.44 14.22 -5.65
N GLU A 461 -19.39 15.50 -5.29
CA GLU A 461 -20.42 16.18 -4.50
C GLU A 461 -21.19 17.14 -5.42
N ASP A 462 -22.53 17.13 -5.33
CA ASP A 462 -23.42 18.02 -6.08
C ASP A 462 -23.22 18.06 -7.61
N GLY A 463 -22.68 16.98 -8.19
CA GLY A 463 -22.42 16.87 -9.63
C GLY A 463 -21.06 17.42 -10.07
N GLU A 464 -20.26 17.97 -9.15
CA GLU A 464 -18.88 18.37 -9.39
C GLU A 464 -17.91 17.32 -8.83
N SER A 465 -16.95 16.92 -9.67
CA SER A 465 -15.90 15.97 -9.27
C SER A 465 -14.94 16.63 -8.30
N LYS A 466 -14.72 16.02 -7.12
CA LYS A 466 -13.62 16.41 -6.22
C LYS A 466 -12.23 16.21 -6.88
N GLY A 467 -12.18 15.56 -8.05
CA GLY A 467 -11.02 15.57 -8.94
C GLY A 467 -9.82 14.75 -8.45
N GLU A 468 -9.99 13.89 -7.45
CA GLU A 468 -8.90 13.08 -6.90
C GLU A 468 -8.83 11.68 -7.51
N THR A 469 -7.64 11.32 -7.97
CA THR A 469 -7.26 10.01 -8.47
C THR A 469 -6.85 9.10 -7.30
N LEU A 470 -7.20 7.81 -7.38
CA LEU A 470 -7.17 6.89 -6.23
C LEU A 470 -6.22 5.68 -6.41
N CYS A 471 -5.85 5.34 -7.63
CA CYS A 471 -5.09 4.14 -7.98
C CYS A 471 -3.60 4.43 -8.18
N ASP A 472 -2.96 5.12 -7.22
CA ASP A 472 -1.50 5.34 -7.27
C ASP A 472 -0.74 4.00 -7.29
N PHE A 473 -1.22 3.00 -6.54
CA PHE A 473 -0.62 1.67 -6.51
C PHE A 473 -0.60 1.03 -7.91
N THR A 474 -1.70 1.09 -8.64
CA THR A 474 -1.77 0.57 -10.03
C THR A 474 -0.85 1.35 -10.95
N SER A 475 -0.77 2.68 -10.79
CA SER A 475 0.14 3.52 -11.58
C SER A 475 1.59 3.09 -11.38
N GLY A 476 1.98 2.90 -10.12
CA GLY A 476 3.29 2.37 -9.75
C GLY A 476 3.53 0.98 -10.32
N TYR A 477 2.56 0.08 -10.18
CA TYR A 477 2.65 -1.29 -10.70
C TYR A 477 2.87 -1.34 -12.21
N ILE A 478 2.13 -0.54 -12.97
CA ILE A 478 2.32 -0.38 -14.43
C ILE A 478 3.74 0.13 -14.71
N ALA A 479 4.21 1.16 -14.00
CA ALA A 479 5.56 1.70 -14.17
C ALA A 479 6.64 0.65 -13.90
N GLY A 480 6.50 -0.12 -12.80
CA GLY A 480 7.43 -1.17 -12.45
C GLY A 480 7.47 -2.32 -13.47
N ARG A 481 6.33 -2.66 -14.08
CA ARG A 481 6.28 -3.67 -15.15
C ARG A 481 6.91 -3.17 -16.45
N LEU A 482 6.66 -1.91 -16.81
CA LEU A 482 7.28 -1.29 -18.00
C LEU A 482 8.79 -1.11 -17.82
N ALA A 483 9.27 -0.90 -16.60
CA ALA A 483 10.71 -0.86 -16.30
C ALA A 483 11.44 -2.19 -16.58
N LEU A 484 10.71 -3.32 -16.67
CA LEU A 484 11.30 -4.60 -17.08
C LEU A 484 11.43 -4.72 -18.62
N LEU A 485 10.70 -3.90 -19.36
CA LEU A 485 10.58 -3.96 -20.81
C LEU A 485 11.42 -2.89 -21.49
N LEU A 486 11.42 -1.67 -20.95
CA LEU A 486 12.03 -0.49 -21.56
C LEU A 486 13.43 -0.23 -20.99
N LYS A 487 14.31 0.40 -21.80
CA LYS A 487 15.63 0.88 -21.34
C LYS A 487 15.46 1.97 -20.29
N ASP A 488 14.63 2.97 -20.61
CA ASP A 488 14.31 4.09 -19.74
C ASP A 488 12.87 3.94 -19.25
N PRO A 489 12.65 3.74 -17.94
CA PRO A 489 11.32 3.48 -17.42
C PRO A 489 10.41 4.70 -17.59
N PRO A 490 9.15 4.50 -17.99
CA PRO A 490 8.23 5.60 -18.27
C PRO A 490 7.65 6.19 -16.99
N ILE A 491 7.18 7.43 -17.09
CA ILE A 491 6.39 8.07 -16.05
C ILE A 491 4.94 7.64 -16.25
N VAL A 492 4.32 7.09 -15.21
CA VAL A 492 2.92 6.63 -15.25
C VAL A 492 2.10 7.45 -14.27
N THR A 493 1.06 8.11 -14.78
CA THR A 493 0.19 9.00 -13.99
C THR A 493 -1.27 8.63 -14.21
N GLU A 494 -2.04 8.42 -13.14
CA GLU A 494 -3.49 8.27 -13.25
C GLU A 494 -4.13 9.62 -13.60
N THR A 495 -4.92 9.66 -14.66
CA THR A 495 -5.59 10.87 -15.17
C THR A 495 -7.10 10.85 -14.91
N LYS A 496 -7.72 9.67 -14.93
CA LYS A 496 -9.16 9.47 -14.68
C LYS A 496 -9.36 8.28 -13.75
N CYS A 497 -10.37 8.34 -12.90
CA CYS A 497 -10.66 7.33 -11.89
C CYS A 497 -12.15 7.33 -11.53
N HIS A 498 -12.61 6.28 -10.83
CA HIS A 498 -13.88 6.30 -10.10
C HIS A 498 -14.00 7.52 -9.16
N GLY A 499 -12.91 7.87 -8.48
CA GLY A 499 -12.86 9.06 -7.62
C GLY A 499 -13.09 10.36 -8.37
N THR A 500 -12.71 10.42 -9.66
CA THR A 500 -12.94 11.58 -10.52
C THR A 500 -14.27 11.54 -11.29
N GLY A 501 -15.11 10.52 -11.05
CA GLY A 501 -16.45 10.36 -11.64
C GLY A 501 -16.53 9.45 -12.86
N TYR A 502 -15.44 8.79 -13.24
CA TYR A 502 -15.42 7.83 -14.36
C TYR A 502 -15.78 6.41 -13.90
N ASN A 503 -16.10 5.51 -14.83
CA ASN A 503 -16.34 4.09 -14.55
C ASN A 503 -15.11 3.19 -14.82
N TYR A 504 -13.95 3.80 -15.00
CA TYR A 504 -12.65 3.17 -15.22
C TYR A 504 -11.54 4.02 -14.60
N CYS A 505 -10.35 3.43 -14.50
CA CYS A 505 -9.13 4.14 -14.17
C CYS A 505 -8.25 4.24 -15.42
N GLU A 506 -7.85 5.46 -15.79
CA GLU A 506 -7.01 5.74 -16.95
C GLU A 506 -5.62 6.16 -16.47
N PHE A 507 -4.59 5.52 -17.03
CA PHE A 507 -3.19 5.73 -16.72
C PHE A 507 -2.50 6.23 -17.98
N ARG A 508 -2.01 7.47 -17.93
CA ARG A 508 -1.15 8.05 -18.95
C ARG A 508 0.29 7.57 -18.72
N ILE A 509 0.93 7.14 -19.80
CA ILE A 509 2.28 6.60 -19.82
C ILE A 509 3.09 7.48 -20.76
N GLU A 510 4.09 8.16 -20.21
CA GLU A 510 4.98 9.05 -20.94
C GLU A 510 6.39 8.46 -20.92
N LYS A 511 7.09 8.49 -22.05
CA LYS A 511 8.49 8.05 -22.13
C LYS A 511 9.36 8.82 -21.12
N GLY A 512 10.28 8.12 -20.45
CA GLY A 512 11.26 8.76 -19.58
C GLY A 512 12.25 9.62 -20.40
N TYR A 513 12.76 10.70 -19.82
CA TYR A 513 13.73 11.56 -20.50
C TYR A 513 15.04 10.81 -20.81
N SER A 514 15.47 10.81 -22.08
CA SER A 514 16.78 10.33 -22.53
C SER A 514 17.78 11.49 -22.58
N PHE A 515 18.85 11.44 -21.78
CA PHE A 515 19.92 12.46 -21.82
C PHE A 515 21.06 12.14 -22.82
N GLU A 516 20.94 11.09 -23.64
CA GLU A 516 22.01 10.68 -24.56
C GLU A 516 21.99 11.39 -25.94
N GLU A 517 20.99 12.20 -26.28
CA GLU A 517 20.88 12.76 -27.65
C GLU A 517 21.54 14.14 -27.89
N ASP A 518 22.02 14.85 -26.87
CA ASP A 518 22.61 16.20 -27.02
C ASP A 518 24.13 16.27 -26.75
N MET A 519 24.88 15.23 -27.11
CA MET A 519 26.36 15.24 -27.08
C MET A 519 26.99 15.27 -28.49
N HIS A 520 26.56 16.20 -29.33
CA HIS A 520 27.20 16.50 -30.61
C HIS A 520 27.81 17.90 -30.67
#